data_AF-A0A357V5H1-F1
#
_entry.id   AF-A0A357V5H1-F1
#
_cell.length_a   1.000
_cell.length_b   1.000
_cell.length_c   1.000
_cell.angle_alpha   90.00
_cell.angle_beta   90.00
_cell.angle_gamma   90.00
#
_symmetry.space_group_name_H-M   'P 1'
#
loop_
_entity.id
_entity.type
_entity.pdbx_description
1 polymer ?
#
loop_
_entity_poly.entity_id
_entity_poly.type
_entity_poly.pdbx_seq_one_letter_code
_entity_poly.pdbx_strand_id
1 'polypeptide(L)'
;GEMLTFRAMLAGETDPARRRVMLAGKVEDMLNTVVRQIAFHMFESKVHDERAKGELSPERLGDIWMDVQTESLGPAFRYDDEYRHYWAYISHFVHVPFYVYAY
;
A
#
# COMPACT_ATOMS: atom_id res chain seq x y z
N GLY A 1 3.12 18.74 -10.10
CA GLY A 1 2.03 19.74 -10.05
C GLY A 1 1.42 19.82 -8.65
N GLU A 2 0.77 18.76 -8.19
CA GLU A 2 -0.02 18.74 -6.94
C GLU A 2 0.75 19.13 -5.67
N MET A 3 2.00 18.69 -5.50
CA MET A 3 2.80 19.04 -4.31
C MET A 3 3.07 20.54 -4.17
N LEU A 4 3.24 21.25 -5.30
CA LEU A 4 3.46 22.71 -5.31
C LEU A 4 2.15 23.43 -5.00
N THR A 5 1.04 22.99 -5.60
CA THR A 5 -0.31 23.51 -5.31
C THR A 5 -0.72 23.30 -3.85
N PHE A 6 -0.47 22.10 -3.30
CA PHE A 6 -0.76 21.79 -1.90
C PHE A 6 0.06 22.67 -0.95
N ARG A 7 1.36 22.85 -1.21
CA ARG A 7 2.21 23.74 -0.40
C ARG A 7 1.73 25.19 -0.45
N ALA A 8 1.28 25.68 -1.60
CA ALA A 8 0.74 27.02 -1.75
C ALA A 8 -0.59 27.19 -0.98
N MET A 9 -1.52 26.22 -1.09
CA MET A 9 -2.77 26.24 -0.32
C MET A 9 -2.52 26.16 1.19
N LEU A 10 -1.62 25.28 1.62
CA LEU A 10 -1.27 25.16 3.03
C LEU A 10 -0.58 26.42 3.55
N ALA A 11 0.26 27.11 2.76
CA ALA A 11 0.88 28.36 3.19
C ALA A 11 -0.14 29.51 3.34
N GLY A 12 -1.20 29.52 2.53
CA GLY A 12 -2.26 30.54 2.57
C GLY A 12 -3.38 30.30 3.60
N GLU A 13 -3.52 29.09 4.13
CA GLU A 13 -4.57 28.77 5.11
C GLU A 13 -4.21 29.28 6.52
N THR A 14 -5.12 30.05 7.12
CA THR A 14 -4.92 30.71 8.42
C THR A 14 -5.74 30.06 9.54
N ASP A 15 -6.80 29.31 9.20
CA ASP A 15 -7.59 28.56 10.17
C ASP A 15 -6.84 27.29 10.61
N PRO A 16 -6.44 27.16 11.90
CA PRO A 16 -5.73 25.99 12.41
C PRO A 16 -6.50 24.68 12.23
N ALA A 17 -7.84 24.70 12.25
CA ALA A 17 -8.64 23.49 12.07
C ALA A 17 -8.55 22.98 10.62
N ARG A 18 -8.70 23.89 9.64
CA ARG A 18 -8.57 23.55 8.21
C ARG A 18 -7.16 23.09 7.86
N ARG A 19 -6.12 23.73 8.40
CA ARG A 19 -4.73 23.28 8.22
C ARG A 19 -4.52 21.84 8.67
N ARG A 20 -5.09 21.43 9.80
CA ARG A 20 -4.99 20.06 10.31
C ARG A 20 -5.67 19.07 9.37
N VAL A 21 -6.86 19.38 8.88
CA VAL A 21 -7.59 18.54 7.92
C VAL A 21 -6.79 18.37 6.63
N MET A 22 -6.23 19.45 6.08
CA MET A 22 -5.39 19.39 4.87
C MET A 22 -4.16 18.50 5.06
N LEU A 23 -3.49 18.59 6.21
CA LEU A 23 -2.34 17.75 6.52
C LEU A 23 -2.73 16.28 6.72
N ALA A 24 -3.83 16.01 7.42
CA ALA A 24 -4.33 14.66 7.63
C ALA A 24 -4.68 13.99 6.30
N GLY A 25 -5.43 14.68 5.42
CA GLY A 25 -5.74 14.17 4.08
C GLY A 25 -4.48 13.92 3.26
N LYS A 26 -3.48 14.81 3.33
CA LYS A 26 -2.22 14.60 2.61
C LYS A 26 -1.44 13.38 3.11
N VAL A 27 -1.43 13.16 4.43
CA VAL A 27 -0.80 11.97 5.03
C VAL A 27 -1.55 10.71 4.62
N GLU A 28 -2.87 10.72 4.66
CA GLU A 28 -3.71 9.60 4.22
C GLU A 28 -3.47 9.24 2.74
N ASP A 29 -3.42 10.23 1.86
CA ASP A 29 -3.08 10.04 0.44
C ASP A 29 -1.69 9.42 0.26
N MET A 30 -0.70 9.92 1.01
CA MET A 30 0.67 9.39 0.96
C MET A 30 0.74 7.94 1.46
N LEU A 31 0.02 7.59 2.53
CA LEU A 31 -0.10 6.21 3.00
C LEU A 31 -0.77 5.32 1.95
N ASN A 32 -1.86 5.77 1.34
CA ASN A 32 -2.58 5.02 0.33
C ASN A 32 -1.79 4.85 -0.98
N THR A 33 -0.85 5.75 -1.27
CA THR A 33 -0.06 5.73 -2.51
C THR A 33 1.28 5.01 -2.28
N VAL A 34 2.15 5.54 -1.42
CA VAL A 34 3.53 5.07 -1.30
C VAL A 34 3.64 3.77 -0.51
N VAL A 35 3.04 3.72 0.68
CA VAL A 35 3.11 2.51 1.53
C VAL A 35 2.46 1.33 0.83
N ARG A 36 1.35 1.57 0.12
CA ARG A 36 0.68 0.54 -0.68
C ARG A 36 1.55 0.01 -1.82
N GLN A 37 2.22 0.88 -2.59
CA GLN A 37 3.10 0.40 -3.67
C GLN A 37 4.31 -0.38 -3.12
N ILE A 38 4.90 0.08 -2.01
CA ILE A 38 5.99 -0.65 -1.34
C ILE A 38 5.51 -2.03 -0.87
N ALA A 39 4.33 -2.10 -0.24
CA ALA A 39 3.74 -3.37 0.17
C ALA A 39 3.51 -4.30 -1.03
N PHE A 40 3.01 -3.78 -2.15
CA PHE A 40 2.81 -4.59 -3.36
C PHE A 40 4.12 -5.14 -3.92
N HIS A 41 5.17 -4.32 -3.96
CA HIS A 41 6.50 -4.76 -4.39
C HIS A 41 7.10 -5.84 -3.47
N MET A 42 6.96 -5.66 -2.15
CA MET A 42 7.40 -6.63 -1.15
C MET A 42 6.64 -7.95 -1.26
N PHE A 43 5.33 -7.89 -1.51
CA PHE A 43 4.50 -9.06 -1.75
C PHE A 43 4.95 -9.81 -3.00
N GLU A 44 5.10 -9.13 -4.15
CA GLU A 44 5.59 -9.76 -5.38
C GLU A 44 6.95 -10.42 -5.16
N SER A 45 7.89 -9.73 -4.51
CA SER A 45 9.23 -10.26 -4.24
C SER A 45 9.18 -11.54 -3.41
N LYS A 46 8.45 -11.55 -2.28
CA LYS A 46 8.31 -12.73 -1.42
C LYS A 46 7.63 -13.91 -2.14
N VAL A 47 6.59 -13.63 -2.94
CA VAL A 47 5.89 -14.64 -3.75
C VAL A 47 6.83 -15.25 -4.78
N HIS A 48 7.60 -14.44 -5.52
CA HIS A 48 8.53 -14.94 -6.53
C HIS A 48 9.69 -15.75 -5.91
N ASP A 49 10.23 -15.30 -4.77
CA ASP A 49 11.29 -16.01 -4.04
C ASP A 49 10.83 -17.37 -3.49
N GLU A 50 9.60 -17.47 -2.98
CA GLU A 50 9.06 -18.76 -2.54
C GLU A 50 8.65 -19.65 -3.71
N ARG A 51 8.07 -19.09 -4.77
CA ARG A 51 7.68 -19.85 -5.96
C ARG A 51 8.87 -20.49 -6.68
N ALA A 52 10.06 -19.91 -6.56
CA ALA A 52 11.30 -20.54 -7.03
C ALA A 52 11.61 -21.89 -6.32
N LYS A 53 11.00 -22.15 -5.15
CA LYS A 53 11.21 -23.35 -4.34
C LYS A 53 10.10 -24.40 -4.51
N GLY A 54 8.99 -24.06 -5.16
CA GLY A 54 7.85 -24.96 -5.36
C GLY A 54 6.55 -24.24 -5.66
N GLU A 55 5.47 -25.01 -5.79
CA GLU A 55 4.13 -24.46 -5.98
C GLU A 55 3.61 -23.81 -4.69
N LEU A 56 2.91 -22.67 -4.84
CA LEU A 56 2.31 -21.93 -3.73
C LEU A 56 0.80 -22.13 -3.73
N SER A 57 0.25 -22.54 -2.58
CA SER A 57 -1.20 -22.64 -2.40
C SER A 57 -1.84 -21.26 -2.18
N PRO A 58 -3.15 -21.10 -2.42
CA PRO A 58 -3.87 -19.86 -2.13
C PRO A 58 -3.77 -19.42 -0.66
N GLU A 59 -3.71 -20.38 0.26
CA GLU A 59 -3.53 -20.12 1.70
C GLU A 59 -2.16 -19.49 1.94
N ARG A 60 -1.10 -20.04 1.34
CA ARG A 60 0.25 -19.50 1.50
C ARG A 60 0.38 -18.09 0.91
N LEU A 61 -0.25 -17.83 -0.24
CA LEU A 61 -0.32 -16.49 -0.82
C LEU A 61 -1.05 -15.51 0.13
N GLY A 62 -2.11 -15.97 0.78
CA GLY A 62 -2.82 -15.23 1.81
C GLY A 62 -1.94 -14.90 3.03
N ASP A 63 -1.13 -15.85 3.49
CA ASP A 63 -0.20 -15.63 4.60
C ASP A 63 0.86 -14.58 4.25
N ILE A 64 1.50 -14.71 3.08
CA ILE A 64 2.50 -13.74 2.60
C ILE A 64 1.88 -12.34 2.49
N TRP A 65 0.64 -12.26 2.01
CA TRP A 65 -0.11 -11.01 1.92
C TRP A 65 -0.31 -10.38 3.30
N MET A 66 -0.83 -11.13 4.27
CA MET A 66 -1.07 -10.62 5.62
C MET A 66 0.21 -10.19 6.33
N ASP A 67 1.30 -10.95 6.17
CA ASP A 67 2.61 -10.61 6.72
C ASP A 67 3.10 -9.26 6.18
N VAL A 68 3.06 -9.07 4.86
CA VAL A 68 3.52 -7.83 4.21
C VAL A 68 2.65 -6.64 4.60
N GLN A 69 1.32 -6.81 4.66
CA GLN A 69 0.41 -5.72 5.02
C GLN A 69 0.63 -5.30 6.48
N THR A 70 0.80 -6.26 7.39
CA THR A 70 1.06 -6.00 8.82
C THR A 70 2.41 -5.32 9.02
N GLU A 71 3.46 -5.74 8.30
CA GLU A 71 4.78 -5.13 8.33
C GLU A 71 4.76 -3.69 7.80
N SER A 72 3.97 -3.42 6.76
CA SER A 72 3.93 -2.12 6.07
C SER A 72 3.12 -1.04 6.80
N LEU A 73 2.01 -1.40 7.44
CA LEU A 73 1.07 -0.46 8.09
C LEU A 73 1.15 -0.48 9.62
N GLY A 74 1.79 -1.50 10.20
CA GLY A 74 2.02 -1.63 11.62
C GLY A 74 0.77 -1.97 12.44
N PRO A 75 0.91 -2.05 13.78
CA PRO A 75 -0.11 -2.61 14.68
C PRO A 75 -1.34 -1.71 14.88
N ALA A 76 -1.33 -0.49 14.33
CA ALA A 76 -2.46 0.43 14.40
C ALA A 76 -3.63 -0.01 13.50
N PHE A 77 -3.36 -0.82 12.48
CA PHE A 77 -4.37 -1.34 11.57
C PHE A 77 -4.91 -2.69 12.05
N ARG A 78 -6.23 -2.84 11.98
CA ARG A 78 -6.92 -4.11 12.21
C ARG A 78 -7.38 -4.65 10.87
N TYR A 79 -7.01 -5.88 10.58
CA TYR A 79 -7.43 -6.59 9.38
C TYR A 79 -8.51 -7.59 9.75
N ASP A 80 -9.58 -7.60 8.96
CA ASP A 80 -10.56 -8.69 9.01
C ASP A 80 -10.01 -9.94 8.31
N ASP A 81 -10.53 -11.11 8.63
CA ASP A 81 -10.10 -12.38 8.03
C ASP A 81 -10.27 -12.40 6.50
N GLU A 82 -11.29 -11.71 5.99
CA GLU A 82 -11.51 -11.57 4.55
C GLU A 82 -10.36 -10.85 3.82
N TYR A 83 -9.63 -10.00 4.54
CA TYR A 83 -8.52 -9.22 3.98
C TYR A 83 -7.38 -10.10 3.45
N ARG A 84 -7.29 -11.35 3.93
CA ARG A 84 -6.34 -12.37 3.47
C ARG A 84 -6.46 -12.69 1.98
N HIS A 85 -7.61 -12.43 1.36
CA HIS A 85 -7.87 -12.75 -0.04
C HIS A 85 -7.74 -11.54 -0.98
N TYR A 86 -7.42 -10.35 -0.45
CA TYR A 86 -7.45 -9.11 -1.24
C TYR A 86 -6.35 -9.05 -2.30
N TRP A 87 -5.26 -9.81 -2.13
CA TRP A 87 -4.22 -9.95 -3.15
C TRP A 87 -4.79 -10.41 -4.50
N ALA A 88 -5.85 -11.24 -4.50
CA ALA A 88 -6.42 -11.78 -5.73
C ALA A 88 -7.19 -10.74 -6.56
N TYR A 89 -7.65 -9.65 -5.94
CA TYR A 89 -8.33 -8.56 -6.64
C TYR A 89 -7.36 -7.58 -7.32
N ILE A 90 -6.08 -7.61 -6.94
CA ILE A 90 -5.07 -6.67 -7.47
C ILE A 90 -4.62 -7.18 -8.83
N SER A 91 -5.21 -6.60 -9.88
CA SER A 91 -4.99 -6.96 -11.29
C SER A 91 -3.51 -6.96 -11.69
N HIS A 92 -2.69 -6.09 -11.10
CA HIS A 92 -1.27 -5.97 -11.44
C HIS A 92 -0.47 -7.24 -11.17
N PHE A 93 -0.78 -7.99 -10.11
CA PHE A 93 -0.05 -9.22 -9.77
C PHE A 93 -0.22 -10.34 -10.81
N VAL A 94 -1.32 -10.31 -11.57
CA VAL A 94 -1.67 -11.35 -12.54
C VAL A 94 -1.36 -10.91 -13.97
N HIS A 95 -1.63 -9.66 -14.31
CA HIS A 95 -1.58 -9.19 -15.69
C HIS A 95 -0.25 -8.54 -16.08
N VAL A 96 0.51 -8.00 -15.12
CA VAL A 96 1.76 -7.28 -15.37
C VAL A 96 2.76 -7.49 -14.21
N PRO A 97 3.34 -8.70 -14.06
CA PRO A 97 4.29 -8.98 -13.00
C PRO A 97 5.47 -7.97 -13.05
N PHE A 98 5.82 -7.39 -11.90
CA PHE A 98 6.87 -6.37 -11.72
C PHE A 98 6.61 -4.97 -12.31
N TYR A 99 5.36 -4.63 -12.64
CA TYR A 99 5.01 -3.29 -13.18
C TYR A 99 5.23 -2.15 -12.17
N VAL A 100 5.30 -2.46 -10.88
CA VAL A 100 5.36 -1.46 -9.79
C VAL A 100 6.73 -0.79 -9.66
N TYR A 101 7.77 -1.27 -10.37
CA TYR A 101 9.11 -0.63 -10.31
C TYR A 101 9.15 0.76 -10.98
N ALA A 102 8.11 1.15 -11.72
CA ALA A 102 8.08 2.37 -12.54
C ALA A 102 7.31 3.56 -11.92
N TYR A 103 6.89 3.49 -10.65
CA TYR A 103 6.22 4.60 -9.94
C TYR A 103 7.05 5.19 -8.81
#